data_AF-A0A975Z7B0-F1
#
_entry.id   AF-A0A975Z7B0-F1
#
_cell.length_a   1.000
_cell.length_b   1.000
_cell.length_c   1.000
_cell.angle_alpha   90.00
_cell.angle_beta   90.00
_cell.angle_gamma   90.00
#
_symmetry.space_group_name_H-M   'P 1'
#
loop_
_entity.id
_entity.type
_entity.pdbx_description
1 polymer ?
#
loop_
_entity_poly.entity_id
_entity_poly.type
_entity_poly.pdbx_seq_one_letter_code
_entity_poly.pdbx_strand_id
1 'polypeptide(L)'
;PSRFFGCALKVLVLPFGRRHKGPSDELDAEIAEILGRPDDDPALQAILAGAFLPKDPQDPVGALAHAFDAVRESAALEKTLHKAIKEGRVQPQAGQNPIDAGAAAGVLSAEQAQALHQAEAARRKVIDVDDFAKEELQLADGRIR
;
A
#
# COMPACT_ATOMS: atom_id res chain seq x y z
N PRO A 1 -14.40 -0.49 -31.48
CA PRO A 1 -14.70 0.95 -31.66
C PRO A 1 -13.96 1.56 -32.86
N SER A 2 -14.65 2.28 -33.75
CA SER A 2 -14.07 2.87 -34.97
C SER A 2 -13.29 4.16 -34.68
N ARG A 3 -11.95 4.12 -34.80
CA ARG A 3 -11.05 5.26 -34.53
C ARG A 3 -11.34 6.50 -35.38
N PHE A 4 -11.86 6.29 -36.59
CA PHE A 4 -12.22 7.35 -37.54
C PHE A 4 -13.33 8.28 -36.99
N PHE A 5 -14.46 7.70 -36.58
CA PHE A 5 -15.57 8.45 -35.99
C PHE A 5 -15.14 9.18 -34.71
N GLY A 6 -14.29 8.56 -33.88
CA GLY A 6 -13.75 9.21 -32.69
C GLY A 6 -12.92 10.46 -33.00
N CYS A 7 -12.17 10.46 -34.11
CA CYS A 7 -11.40 11.63 -34.54
C CYS A 7 -12.31 12.75 -35.07
N ALA A 8 -13.28 12.41 -35.94
CA ALA A 8 -14.24 13.36 -36.49
C ALA A 8 -15.06 14.05 -35.39
N LEU A 9 -15.56 13.27 -34.42
CA LEU A 9 -16.32 13.79 -33.29
C LEU A 9 -15.47 14.70 -32.40
N LYS A 10 -14.18 14.38 -32.21
CA LYS A 10 -13.24 15.19 -31.42
C LYS A 10 -13.02 16.57 -32.06
N VAL A 11 -12.91 16.65 -33.39
CA VAL A 11 -12.77 17.94 -34.10
C VAL A 11 -14.08 18.74 -34.04
N LEU A 12 -15.23 18.08 -34.13
CA LEU A 12 -16.54 18.74 -34.10
C LEU A 12 -16.89 19.28 -32.70
N VAL A 13 -16.65 18.49 -31.65
CA VAL A 13 -17.03 18.83 -30.26
C VAL A 13 -15.93 19.62 -29.54
N LEU A 14 -14.66 19.37 -29.83
CA LEU A 14 -13.50 20.02 -29.23
C LEU A 14 -12.61 20.66 -30.32
N PRO A 15 -13.10 21.69 -31.03
CA PRO A 15 -12.42 22.25 -32.21
C PRO A 15 -11.04 22.84 -31.91
N PHE A 16 -10.82 23.31 -30.68
CA PHE A 16 -9.52 23.80 -30.19
C PHE A 16 -8.80 22.79 -29.29
N GLY A 17 -9.26 21.54 -29.26
CA GLY A 17 -8.77 20.51 -28.35
C GLY A 17 -9.33 20.64 -26.93
N ARG A 18 -8.87 19.76 -26.03
CA ARG A 18 -9.20 19.82 -24.61
C ARG A 18 -8.44 20.98 -23.97
N ARG A 19 -9.15 21.90 -23.32
CA ARG A 19 -8.55 23.02 -22.57
C ARG A 19 -7.69 22.56 -21.39
N HIS A 20 -7.98 21.38 -20.85
CA HIS A 20 -7.19 20.72 -19.84
C HIS A 20 -6.94 19.27 -20.27
N LYS A 21 -5.67 18.87 -20.37
CA LYS A 21 -5.29 17.45 -20.30
C LYS A 21 -5.12 17.13 -18.82
N GLY A 22 -5.55 15.94 -18.40
CA GLY A 22 -5.16 15.42 -17.08
C GLY A 22 -3.64 15.22 -17.01
N PRO A 23 -3.11 14.88 -15.83
CA PRO A 23 -1.72 14.45 -15.70
C PRO A 23 -1.43 13.26 -16.64
N SER A 24 -0.18 13.11 -17.05
CA SER A 24 0.27 11.93 -17.78
C SER A 24 0.53 10.78 -16.80
N ASP A 25 0.36 9.54 -17.25
CA ASP A 25 0.72 8.34 -16.47
C ASP A 25 2.18 8.38 -15.98
N GLU A 26 3.08 8.99 -16.75
CA GLU A 26 4.49 9.22 -16.36
C GLU A 26 4.60 10.12 -15.12
N LEU A 27 3.81 11.19 -15.07
CA LEU A 27 3.78 12.12 -13.93
C LEU A 27 3.13 11.46 -12.71
N ASP A 28 2.05 10.68 -12.92
CA ASP A 28 1.40 9.94 -11.85
C ASP A 28 2.36 8.91 -11.21
N ALA A 29 3.18 8.23 -12.03
CA ALA A 29 4.21 7.31 -11.56
C ALA A 29 5.32 8.02 -10.76
N GLU A 30 5.77 9.19 -11.20
CA GLU A 30 6.76 10.00 -10.46
C GLU A 30 6.23 10.42 -9.08
N ILE A 31 4.97 10.88 -9.02
CA ILE A 31 4.33 11.26 -7.76
C ILE A 31 4.18 10.04 -6.84
N ALA A 32 3.75 8.89 -7.37
CA ALA A 32 3.63 7.66 -6.59
C ALA A 32 4.98 7.21 -6.00
N GLU A 33 6.08 7.38 -6.76
CA GLU A 33 7.42 7.12 -6.26
C GLU A 33 7.77 8.04 -5.09
N ILE A 34 7.48 9.34 -5.19
CA ILE A 34 7.74 10.31 -4.12
C ILE A 34 6.91 9.97 -2.86
N LEU A 35 5.64 9.60 -3.02
CA LEU A 35 4.78 9.19 -1.91
C LEU A 35 5.28 7.94 -1.17
N GLY A 36 6.08 7.10 -1.83
CA GLY A 36 6.71 5.92 -1.24
C GLY A 36 8.07 6.19 -0.58
N ARG A 37 8.48 7.46 -0.46
CA ARG A 37 9.79 7.84 0.11
C ARG A 37 9.74 7.97 1.64
N PRO A 38 10.91 7.95 2.29
CA PRO A 38 11.05 8.29 3.70
C PRO A 38 10.40 9.62 4.10
N ASP A 39 9.88 9.74 5.32
CA ASP A 39 9.35 10.99 5.86
C ASP A 39 10.37 12.15 5.87
N ASP A 40 11.68 11.87 5.93
CA ASP A 40 12.72 12.90 5.86
C ASP A 40 13.03 13.38 4.42
N ASP A 41 12.38 12.81 3.40
CA ASP A 41 12.56 13.22 2.01
C ASP A 41 11.97 14.62 1.75
N PRO A 42 12.76 15.59 1.24
CA PRO A 42 12.29 16.95 1.01
C PRO A 42 11.14 17.07 0.00
N ALA A 43 11.07 16.18 -1.00
CA ALA A 43 10.00 16.21 -1.99
C ALA A 43 8.68 15.71 -1.39
N LEU A 44 8.73 14.66 -0.57
CA LEU A 44 7.56 14.21 0.18
C LEU A 44 7.08 15.29 1.17
N GLN A 45 7.99 15.91 1.91
CA GLN A 45 7.65 17.00 2.84
C GLN A 45 7.04 18.21 2.14
N ALA A 46 7.47 18.54 0.92
CA ALA A 46 6.85 19.58 0.12
C ALA A 46 5.41 19.23 -0.29
N ILE A 47 5.12 17.96 -0.58
CA ILE A 47 3.76 17.47 -0.89
C ILE A 47 2.88 17.49 0.37
N LEU A 48 3.43 17.08 1.51
CA LEU A 48 2.72 17.03 2.79
C LEU A 48 2.60 18.41 3.48
N ALA A 49 3.12 19.47 2.86
CA ALA A 49 3.12 20.81 3.44
C ALA A 49 1.69 21.27 3.79
N GLY A 50 1.46 21.54 5.08
CA GLY A 50 0.14 21.94 5.60
C GLY A 50 -0.79 20.80 5.99
N ALA A 51 -0.39 19.54 5.79
CA ALA A 51 -1.11 18.39 6.32
C ALA A 51 -0.86 18.20 7.82
N PHE A 52 -1.87 17.67 8.52
CA PHE A 52 -1.71 17.22 9.91
C PHE A 52 -1.13 15.80 9.91
N LEU A 53 0.02 15.62 10.53
CA LEU A 53 0.74 14.33 10.62
C LEU A 53 0.82 13.89 12.09
N PRO A 54 -0.17 13.12 12.58
CA PRO A 54 -0.15 12.61 13.94
C PRO A 54 0.94 11.55 14.10
N LYS A 55 1.56 11.51 15.28
CA LYS A 55 2.58 10.51 15.64
C LYS A 55 2.03 9.35 16.48
N ASP A 56 0.75 9.42 16.84
CA ASP A 56 0.11 8.38 17.63
C ASP A 56 -0.14 7.14 16.76
N PRO A 57 0.42 5.95 17.09
CA PRO A 57 0.17 4.72 16.35
C PRO A 57 -1.30 4.25 16.41
N GLN A 58 -2.14 4.84 17.25
CA GLN A 58 -3.58 4.58 17.29
C GLN A 58 -4.39 5.47 16.34
N ASP A 59 -3.82 6.59 15.90
CA ASP A 59 -4.41 7.38 14.82
C ASP A 59 -4.18 6.66 13.48
N PRO A 60 -5.16 6.60 12.56
CA PRO A 60 -4.98 5.92 11.27
C PRO A 60 -3.77 6.40 10.45
N VAL A 61 -3.49 7.71 10.45
CA VAL A 61 -2.36 8.30 9.71
C VAL A 61 -1.05 8.01 10.44
N GLY A 62 -1.04 8.07 11.77
CA GLY A 62 0.14 7.71 12.57
C GLY A 62 0.45 6.21 12.51
N ALA A 63 -0.59 5.36 12.46
CA ALA A 63 -0.47 3.93 12.23
C ALA A 63 0.14 3.62 10.86
N LEU A 64 -0.24 4.37 9.81
CA LEU A 64 0.34 4.24 8.47
C LEU A 64 1.83 4.55 8.47
N ALA A 65 2.24 5.68 9.07
CA ALA A 65 3.66 6.04 9.19
C ALA A 65 4.46 4.97 9.94
N HIS A 66 3.94 4.52 11.09
CA HIS A 66 4.57 3.43 11.86
C HIS A 66 4.69 2.13 11.05
N ALA A 67 3.64 1.74 10.33
CA ALA A 67 3.64 0.53 9.51
C ALA A 67 4.64 0.63 8.35
N PHE A 68 4.72 1.80 7.70
CA PHE A 68 5.68 2.06 6.64
C PHE A 68 7.12 1.91 7.13
N ASP A 69 7.46 2.52 8.28
CA ASP A 69 8.79 2.40 8.88
C ASP A 69 9.13 0.96 9.24
N ALA A 70 8.24 0.25 9.93
CA ALA A 70 8.46 -1.15 10.33
C ALA A 70 8.67 -2.08 9.13
N VAL A 71 7.92 -1.89 8.04
CA VAL A 71 8.09 -2.67 6.80
C VAL A 71 9.41 -2.32 6.11
N ARG A 72 9.77 -1.03 6.07
CA ARG A 72 11.01 -0.56 5.46
C ARG A 72 12.24 -1.09 6.19
N GLU A 73 12.25 -1.04 7.52
CA GLU A 73 13.33 -1.54 8.36
C GLU A 73 13.48 -3.07 8.23
N SER A 74 12.37 -3.79 8.09
CA SER A 74 12.38 -5.26 7.94
C SER A 74 12.53 -5.75 6.49
N ALA A 75 12.59 -4.86 5.49
CA ALA A 75 12.61 -5.22 4.07
C ALA A 75 13.78 -6.14 3.66
N ALA A 76 14.95 -5.98 4.29
CA ALA A 76 16.10 -6.86 4.05
C ALA A 76 15.85 -8.29 4.57
N LEU A 77 15.19 -8.43 5.72
CA LEU A 77 14.83 -9.71 6.32
C LEU A 77 13.75 -10.41 5.50
N GLU A 78 12.74 -9.66 5.05
CA GLU A 78 11.69 -10.18 4.16
C GLU A 78 12.28 -10.72 2.85
N LYS A 79 13.18 -9.96 2.20
CA LYS A 79 13.90 -10.42 1.00
C LYS A 79 14.68 -11.70 1.24
N THR A 80 15.33 -11.81 2.40
CA THR A 80 16.11 -13.00 2.78
C THR A 80 15.20 -14.21 2.95
N LEU A 81 14.08 -14.05 3.66
CA LEU A 81 13.07 -15.09 3.83
C LEU A 81 12.48 -15.53 2.47
N HIS A 82 12.06 -14.56 1.65
CA HIS A 82 11.50 -14.83 0.33
C HIS A 82 12.49 -15.60 -0.57
N LYS A 83 13.77 -15.21 -0.55
CA LYS A 83 14.83 -15.92 -1.27
C LYS A 83 14.98 -17.35 -0.75
N ALA A 84 14.97 -17.56 0.56
CA ALA A 84 15.10 -18.89 1.15
C ALA A 84 13.91 -19.81 0.81
N ILE A 85 12.69 -19.25 0.73
CA ILE A 85 11.50 -19.98 0.27
C ILE A 85 11.65 -20.36 -1.21
N LYS A 86 12.05 -19.40 -2.07
CA LYS A 86 12.25 -19.64 -3.50
C LYS A 86 13.33 -20.70 -3.78
N GLU A 87 14.37 -20.74 -2.95
CA GLU A 87 15.46 -21.73 -3.03
C GLU A 87 15.10 -23.07 -2.36
N GLY A 88 13.90 -23.20 -1.77
CA GLY A 88 13.41 -24.42 -1.14
C GLY A 88 14.05 -24.74 0.22
N ARG A 89 14.85 -23.81 0.78
CA ARG A 89 15.43 -23.96 2.14
C ARG A 89 14.37 -23.79 3.24
N VAL A 90 13.33 -23.01 2.95
CA VAL A 90 12.15 -22.87 3.80
C VAL A 90 10.95 -23.38 3.02
N GLN A 91 10.22 -24.34 3.57
CA GLN A 91 9.02 -24.89 2.96
C GLN A 91 7.88 -24.81 3.98
N PRO A 92 7.13 -23.68 4.01
CA PRO A 92 6.01 -23.52 4.92
C PRO A 92 4.95 -24.59 4.62
N GLN A 93 4.42 -25.21 5.67
CA GLN A 93 3.29 -26.13 5.54
C GLN A 93 2.01 -25.34 5.23
N ALA A 94 0.97 -26.04 4.74
CA ALA A 94 -0.32 -25.40 4.49
C ALA A 94 -0.87 -24.75 5.77
N GLY A 95 -1.13 -23.44 5.72
CA GLY A 95 -1.60 -22.65 6.86
C GLY A 95 -0.51 -22.21 7.86
N GLN A 96 0.75 -22.61 7.65
CA GLN A 96 1.86 -22.16 8.48
C GLN A 96 2.30 -20.75 8.05
N ASN A 97 2.58 -19.88 9.03
CA ASN A 97 3.18 -18.58 8.74
C ASN A 97 4.61 -18.79 8.18
N PRO A 98 4.95 -18.18 7.03
CA PRO A 98 6.28 -18.30 6.43
C PRO A 98 7.41 -17.79 7.34
N ILE A 99 7.16 -16.81 8.20
CA ILE A 99 8.14 -16.28 9.16
C ILE A 99 8.52 -17.37 10.17
N ASP A 100 7.54 -18.08 10.71
CA ASP A 100 7.76 -19.16 11.68
C ASP A 100 8.48 -20.35 11.03
N ALA A 101 8.13 -20.67 9.78
CA ALA A 101 8.84 -21.67 9.00
C ALA A 101 10.31 -21.26 8.77
N GLY A 102 10.57 -19.98 8.51
CA GLY A 102 11.92 -19.43 8.35
C GLY A 102 12.76 -19.48 9.63
N ALA A 103 12.13 -19.20 10.77
CA ALA A 103 12.77 -19.34 12.09
C ALA A 103 13.09 -20.81 12.41
N ALA A 104 12.15 -21.73 12.17
CA ALA A 104 12.35 -23.16 12.38
C ALA A 104 13.45 -23.75 11.48
N ALA A 105 13.58 -23.25 10.26
CA ALA A 105 14.64 -23.62 9.33
C ALA A 105 16.01 -22.97 9.64
N GLY A 106 16.08 -22.10 10.67
CA GLY A 106 17.31 -21.39 11.06
C GLY A 106 17.76 -20.29 10.08
N VAL A 107 16.89 -19.87 9.17
CA VAL A 107 17.17 -18.77 8.23
C VAL A 107 17.03 -17.42 8.91
N LEU A 108 16.15 -17.33 9.91
CA LEU A 108 15.93 -16.14 10.74
C LEU A 108 16.27 -16.47 12.20
N SER A 109 16.90 -15.53 12.89
CA SER A 109 16.99 -15.58 14.36
C SER A 109 15.64 -15.30 15.00
N ALA A 110 15.50 -15.62 16.30
CA ALA A 110 14.27 -15.31 17.05
C ALA A 110 13.95 -13.80 17.04
N GLU A 111 14.97 -12.95 17.16
CA GLU A 111 14.82 -11.49 17.11
C GLU A 111 14.38 -11.00 15.72
N GLN A 112 14.96 -11.58 14.66
CA GLN A 112 14.60 -11.24 13.28
C GLN A 112 13.18 -11.67 12.92
N ALA A 113 12.77 -12.86 13.38
CA ALA A 113 11.41 -13.35 13.21
C ALA A 113 10.41 -12.45 13.96
N GLN A 114 10.75 -12.04 15.19
CA GLN A 114 9.92 -11.12 15.96
C GLN A 114 9.77 -9.75 15.28
N ALA A 115 10.84 -9.19 14.73
CA ALA A 115 10.79 -7.93 13.97
C ALA A 115 9.88 -8.03 12.74
N LEU A 116 9.96 -9.15 11.99
CA LEU A 116 9.08 -9.39 10.85
C LEU A 116 7.61 -9.55 11.26
N HIS A 117 7.33 -10.22 12.37
CA HIS A 117 5.97 -10.34 12.91
C HIS A 117 5.40 -8.98 13.32
N GLN A 118 6.21 -8.13 13.95
CA GLN A 118 5.80 -6.77 14.31
C GLN A 118 5.50 -5.93 13.06
N ALA A 119 6.33 -6.03 12.03
CA ALA A 119 6.10 -5.35 10.75
C ALA A 119 4.84 -5.86 10.04
N GLU A 120 4.60 -7.18 10.01
CA GLU A 120 3.36 -7.76 9.48
C GLU A 120 2.13 -7.28 10.24
N ALA A 121 2.17 -7.27 11.57
CA ALA A 121 1.07 -6.83 12.40
C ALA A 121 0.74 -5.34 12.17
N ALA A 122 1.77 -4.48 12.11
CA ALA A 122 1.59 -3.07 11.80
C ALA A 122 1.03 -2.86 10.39
N ARG A 123 1.52 -3.62 9.41
CA ARG A 123 1.01 -3.60 8.03
C ARG A 123 -0.46 -4.03 7.98
N ARG A 124 -0.84 -5.10 8.69
CA ARG A 124 -2.23 -5.56 8.75
C ARG A 124 -3.16 -4.53 9.34
N LYS A 125 -2.77 -3.89 10.44
CA LYS A 125 -3.55 -2.81 11.07
C LYS A 125 -3.98 -1.72 10.09
N VAL A 126 -3.18 -1.41 9.08
CA VAL A 126 -3.44 -0.29 8.14
C VAL A 126 -4.10 -0.72 6.82
N ILE A 127 -4.05 -2.01 6.46
CA ILE A 127 -4.66 -2.52 5.23
C ILE A 127 -5.95 -3.30 5.48
N ASP A 128 -6.16 -3.77 6.71
CA ASP A 128 -7.40 -4.41 7.09
C ASP A 128 -8.51 -3.35 7.05
N VAL A 129 -9.54 -3.66 6.28
CA VAL A 129 -10.74 -2.85 6.14
C VAL A 129 -11.85 -3.45 6.98
N ASP A 130 -12.77 -2.62 7.44
CA ASP A 130 -13.94 -3.09 8.17
C ASP A 130 -14.69 -4.15 7.35
N ASP A 131 -14.92 -5.31 7.96
CA ASP A 131 -15.77 -6.35 7.42
C ASP A 131 -17.19 -6.12 7.92
N PHE A 132 -18.06 -5.66 7.01
CA PHE A 132 -19.45 -5.36 7.34
C PHE A 132 -20.32 -6.57 7.02
N ALA A 133 -21.04 -7.08 8.03
CA ALA A 133 -22.04 -8.10 7.80
C ALA A 133 -23.16 -7.59 6.88
N LYS A 134 -23.79 -8.49 6.12
CA LYS A 134 -24.86 -8.13 5.18
C LYS A 134 -25.99 -7.37 5.89
N GLU A 135 -26.29 -7.74 7.12
CA GLU A 135 -27.31 -7.17 7.98
C GLU A 135 -27.00 -5.72 8.37
N GLU A 136 -25.72 -5.37 8.56
CA GLU A 136 -25.26 -4.02 8.91
C GLU A 136 -25.38 -3.03 7.73
N LEU A 137 -25.37 -3.57 6.51
CA LEU A 137 -25.52 -2.80 5.27
C LEU A 137 -26.98 -2.66 4.83
N GLN A 138 -27.94 -3.23 5.56
CA GLN A 138 -29.37 -3.06 5.26
C GLN A 138 -29.80 -1.62 5.58
N LEU A 139 -30.49 -1.00 4.63
CA LEU A 139 -31.09 0.32 4.81
C LEU A 139 -32.16 0.22 5.92
N ALA A 140 -31.92 0.89 7.04
CA ALA A 140 -32.94 1.07 8.06
C ALA A 140 -34.09 1.90 7.49
N ASP A 141 -35.34 1.50 7.78
CA ASP A 141 -36.55 2.20 7.34
C ASP A 141 -36.45 3.70 7.64
N GLY A 142 -36.62 4.53 6.60
CA GLY A 142 -36.64 5.99 6.70
C GLY A 142 -35.31 6.72 6.44
N ARG A 143 -34.20 6.03 6.14
CA ARG A 143 -32.96 6.69 5.65
C ARG A 143 -32.86 6.57 4.13
N ILE A 144 -32.99 7.68 3.41
CA ILE A 144 -32.74 7.77 1.96
C ILE A 144 -31.24 8.07 1.76
N ARG A 145 -30.59 7.37 0.83
CA ARG A 145 -29.20 7.62 0.43
C ARG A 145 -29.02 8.97 -0.25
#